data_AF-A0A537NBA8-F1
#
_entry.id   AF-A0A537NBA8-F1
#
_cell.length_a   1.000
_cell.length_b   1.000
_cell.length_c   1.000
_cell.angle_alpha   90.00
_cell.angle_beta   90.00
_cell.angle_gamma   90.00
#
_symmetry.space_group_name_H-M   'P 1'
#
loop_
_entity.id
_entity.type
_entity.pdbx_description
1 polymer ?
#
loop_
_entity_poly.entity_id
_entity_poly.type
_entity_poly.pdbx_seq_one_letter_code
_entity_poly.pdbx_strand_id
1 'polypeptide(L)' 'MFAPFIFGQAQADRDLARRARRLADTQTDSAEKARLRRYAEELDAQAERRERDGRPLVIAPPAKEFSAAD' A
#
# COMPACT_ATOMS: atom_id res chain seq x y z
N MET A 1 -17.27 7.65 5.33
CA MET A 1 -16.59 8.48 4.31
C MET A 1 -15.09 8.51 4.63
N PHE A 2 -14.33 7.44 4.32
CA PHE A 2 -12.92 7.28 4.76
C PHE A 2 -11.90 6.98 3.65
N ALA A 3 -12.36 6.65 2.43
CA ALA A 3 -11.50 6.26 1.32
C ALA A 3 -10.44 7.31 0.89
N PRO A 4 -10.73 8.62 0.74
CA PRO A 4 -9.75 9.57 0.19
C PRO A 4 -8.52 9.78 1.09
N PHE A 5 -8.66 9.60 2.40
CA PHE A 5 -7.55 9.72 3.34
C PHE A 5 -6.57 8.55 3.23
N ILE A 6 -7.07 7.32 3.03
CA ILE A 6 -6.23 6.11 2.93
C ILE A 6 -5.41 6.11 1.63
N PHE A 7 -6.01 6.51 0.50
CA PHE A 7 -5.27 6.67 -0.76
C PHE A 7 -4.18 7.74 -0.67
N GLY A 8 -4.44 8.85 0.05
CA GLY A 8 -3.43 9.88 0.31
C GLY A 8 -2.24 9.36 1.13
N GLN A 9 -2.49 8.50 2.13
CA GLN A 9 -1.42 7.90 2.93
C GLN A 9 -0.56 6.92 2.12
N ALA A 10 -1.18 6.01 1.35
CA ALA A 10 -0.44 5.07 0.51
C ALA A 10 0.47 5.79 -0.51
N GLN A 11 0.01 6.93 -1.05
CA GLN A 11 0.83 7.74 -1.94
C GLN A 11 1.99 8.43 -1.20
N ALA A 12 1.77 8.90 0.03
CA ALA A 12 2.81 9.48 0.87
C ALA A 12 3.92 8.45 1.20
N ASP A 13 3.55 7.21 1.51
CA ASP A 13 4.51 6.13 1.77
C ASP A 13 5.39 5.84 0.54
N ARG A 14 4.79 5.78 -0.66
CA ARG A 14 5.55 5.57 -1.90
C ARG A 14 6.47 6.73 -2.23
N ASP A 15 6.07 7.96 -1.92
CA ASP A 15 6.96 9.11 -2.08
C ASP A 15 8.14 9.02 -1.12
N LEU A 16 7.88 8.64 0.14
CA LEU A 16 8.92 8.44 1.13
C LEU A 16 9.86 7.29 0.76
N ALA A 17 9.33 6.17 0.25
CA ALA A 17 10.12 5.04 -0.24
C ALA A 17 11.08 5.46 -1.36
N ARG A 18 10.58 6.26 -2.32
CA ARG A 18 11.41 6.83 -3.41
C ARG A 18 12.51 7.75 -2.86
N ARG A 19 12.21 8.58 -1.86
CA ARG A 19 13.21 9.44 -1.21
C ARG A 19 14.25 8.62 -0.43
N ALA A 20 13.84 7.58 0.29
CA ALA A 20 14.73 6.67 1.00
C ALA A 20 15.70 5.95 0.05
N ARG A 21 15.22 5.47 -1.12
CA ARG A 21 16.08 4.90 -2.17
C ARG A 21 17.10 5.90 -2.69
N ARG A 22 16.67 7.13 -3.02
CA ARG A 22 17.59 8.19 -3.47
C ARG A 22 18.63 8.51 -2.41
N LEU A 23 18.23 8.59 -1.14
CA LEU A 23 19.17 8.82 -0.04
C LEU A 23 20.14 7.64 0.13
N ALA A 24 19.68 6.40 -0.06
CA ALA A 24 20.54 5.21 -0.01
C ALA A 24 21.60 5.23 -1.12
N ASP A 25 21.26 5.75 -2.29
CA ASP A 25 22.18 5.86 -3.41
C ASP A 25 23.27 6.93 -3.19
N THR A 26 23.03 7.90 -2.31
CA THR A 26 24.05 8.89 -1.89
C THR A 26 24.91 8.41 -0.70
N GLN A 27 24.56 7.30 -0.04
CA GLN A 27 25.33 6.80 1.10
C GLN A 27 26.56 6.02 0.66
N THR A 28 27.69 6.30 1.31
CA THR A 28 28.94 5.54 1.16
C THR A 28 29.06 4.41 2.19
N ASP A 29 28.40 4.54 3.34
CA ASP A 29 28.31 3.46 4.33
C ASP A 29 27.34 2.38 3.84
N SER A 30 27.86 1.16 3.69
CA SER A 30 27.11 0.00 3.23
C SER A 30 26.01 -0.42 4.21
N ALA A 31 26.21 -0.22 5.52
CA ALA A 31 25.22 -0.54 6.53
C ALA A 31 24.04 0.42 6.45
N GLU A 32 24.31 1.73 6.35
CA GLU A 32 23.27 2.75 6.24
C GLU A 32 22.51 2.64 4.91
N LYS A 33 23.21 2.36 3.82
CA LYS A 33 22.60 2.06 2.52
C LYS A 33 21.64 0.87 2.59
N ALA A 34 22.04 -0.21 3.26
CA ALA A 34 21.18 -1.38 3.44
C ALA A 34 19.95 -1.07 4.31
N ARG A 35 20.11 -0.28 5.38
CA ARG A 35 19.00 0.17 6.23
C ARG A 35 17.99 1.00 5.44
N LEU A 36 18.44 1.97 4.67
CA LEU A 36 17.57 2.84 3.86
C LEU A 36 16.83 2.05 2.76
N ARG A 37 17.49 1.07 2.13
CA ARG A 37 16.84 0.19 1.15
C ARG A 37 15.75 -0.66 1.78
N ARG A 38 16.05 -1.30 2.92
CA ARG A 38 15.06 -2.07 3.67
C ARG A 38 13.89 -1.19 4.12
N TYR A 39 14.16 0.02 4.59
CA TYR A 39 13.12 0.96 4.98
C TYR A 39 12.21 1.35 3.80
N ALA A 40 12.78 1.54 2.61
CA ALA A 40 11.99 1.79 1.41
C ALA A 40 11.07 0.61 1.04
N GLU A 41 11.54 -0.63 1.20
CA GLU A 41 10.74 -1.85 0.99
C GLU A 41 9.59 -1.96 2.01
N GLU A 42 9.87 -1.64 3.28
CA GLU A 42 8.85 -1.63 4.33
C GLU A 42 7.75 -0.59 4.06
N LEU A 43 8.11 0.59 3.52
CA LEU A 43 7.16 1.63 3.11
C LEU A 43 6.30 1.20 1.92
N ASP A 44 6.88 0.56 0.92
CA ASP A 44 6.09 0.05 -0.22
C ASP A 44 5.10 -1.04 0.25
N ALA A 45 5.53 -1.95 1.13
CA ALA A 45 4.64 -2.96 1.70
C ALA A 45 3.51 -2.35 2.54
N GLN A 46 3.78 -1.24 3.25
CA GLN A 46 2.74 -0.50 3.97
C GLN A 46 1.75 0.18 3.02
N ALA A 47 2.23 0.78 1.93
CA ALA A 47 1.39 1.38 0.90
C ALA A 47 0.43 0.35 0.29
N GLU A 48 0.95 -0.83 -0.07
CA GLU A 48 0.16 -1.94 -0.62
C GLU A 48 -0.93 -2.41 0.36
N ARG A 49 -0.58 -2.55 1.65
CA ARG A 49 -1.56 -2.90 2.69
C ARG A 49 -2.65 -1.84 2.82
N ARG A 50 -2.28 -0.56 2.86
CA ARG A 50 -3.24 0.55 2.94
C ARG A 50 -4.17 0.59 1.73
N GLU A 51 -3.66 0.33 0.53
CA GLU A 51 -4.53 0.26 -0.66
C GLU A 51 -5.47 -0.93 -0.64
N ARG A 52 -5.00 -2.09 -0.17
CA ARG A 52 -5.83 -3.28 -0.03
C ARG A 52 -6.93 -3.08 1.00
N ASP A 53 -6.59 -2.49 2.15
CA ASP A 53 -7.50 -2.30 3.27
C ASP A 53 -8.43 -1.08 3.04
N GLY A 54 -7.99 -0.11 2.23
CA GLY A 54 -8.77 1.04 1.79
C GLY A 54 -9.67 0.79 0.57
N ARG A 55 -9.51 -0.35 -0.11
CA ARG A 55 -10.43 -0.78 -1.17
C ARG A 55 -11.77 -1.18 -0.53
N PRO A 56 -12.91 -0.64 -0.99
CA PRO A 56 -14.19 -1.18 -0.58
C PRO A 56 -14.22 -2.66 -0.97
N LEU A 57 -14.49 -3.54 -0.02
CA LEU A 57 -14.89 -4.91 -0.30
C LEU A 57 -16.10 -4.82 -1.23
N VAL A 58 -15.89 -5.06 -2.52
CA VAL A 58 -16.99 -5.35 -3.44
C VAL A 58 -17.48 -6.73 -3.03
N ILE A 59 -18.32 -6.76 -2.00
CA ILE A 59 -19.10 -7.93 -1.66
C ILE A 59 -20.04 -8.09 -2.85
N ALA A 60 -19.75 -9.05 -3.72
CA ALA A 60 -20.68 -9.45 -4.75
C ALA A 60 -22.04 -9.68 -4.05
N PRO A 61 -23.14 -9.08 -4.52
CA PRO A 61 -24.44 -9.33 -3.91
C PRO A 61 -24.66 -10.85 -3.88
N PRO A 62 -25.19 -11.42 -2.78
CA PRO A 62 -25.49 -12.84 -2.75
C PRO A 62 -26.35 -13.14 -3.97
N ALA A 63 -25.92 -14.12 -4.76
CA ALA A 63 -26.71 -14.58 -5.90
C ALA A 63 -28.11 -14.83 -5.36
N LYS A 64 -29.09 -14.03 -5.79
CA LYS A 64 -30.49 -14.27 -5.45
C LYS A 64 -30.76 -15.68 -5.93
N GLU A 65 -30.95 -16.59 -4.99
CA GLU A 65 -31.67 -17.83 -5.24
C GLU A 65 -33.05 -17.41 -5.74
N PHE A 66 -33.19 -17.31 -7.06
CA PHE A 66 -34.50 -17.35 -7.69
C PHE A 66 -34.99 -18.78 -7.49
N SER A 67 -35.64 -18.99 -6.33
CA SER A 67 -36.67 -20.01 -6.19
C SER A 67 -37.76 -19.67 -7.20
N ALA A 68 -37.64 -20.22 -8.40
CA ALA A 68 -38.77 -20.45 -9.26
C ALA A 68 -39.37 -21.78 -8.79
N ALA A 69 -40.39 -21.67 -7.94
CA ALA A 69 -41.37 -22.73 -7.81
C ALA A 69 -42.15 -22.77 -9.12
N ASP A 70 -42.05 -23.89 -9.83
CA ASP A 70 -43.05 -24.40 -10.78
C ASP A 70 -43.33 -25.86 -10.38
#